data_AF-A0A938KZ55-F1
#
_entry.id   AF-A0A938KZ55-F1
#
_cell.length_a   1.000
_cell.length_b   1.000
_cell.length_c   1.000
_cell.angle_alpha   90.00
_cell.angle_beta   90.00
_cell.angle_gamma   90.00
#
_symmetry.space_group_name_H-M   'P 1'
#
loop_
_entity.id
_entity.type
_entity.pdbx_description
1 polymer ?
#
loop_
_entity_poly.entity_id
_entity_poly.type
_entity_poly.pdbx_seq_one_letter_code
_entity_poly.pdbx_strand_id
1 'polypeptide(L)'
;MSAPARRSRSGSTSAGGTAPTRGRKSRRRRPRPPPRVEFARQPAHTWTQTRTPFIVGEHAALAKRADFDQILADHQTWVAGRGGARAVLIGWSLRGADLRAADLRGADLRRVDFAGANLEGANLRRADLSDASFVGANLGSALLDEADLSEADMRGANLAGASFVNTEVWRTNFKGAIVAPETLHRLLGCRRPDK
;
A
#
# COMPACT_ATOMS: atom_id res chain seq x y z
N MET A 1 34.47 44.51 60.95
CA MET A 1 35.95 44.50 60.87
C MET A 1 36.37 43.44 59.87
N SER A 2 37.08 43.87 58.82
CA SER A 2 38.11 43.13 58.06
C SER A 2 37.75 41.87 57.25
N ALA A 3 37.72 42.05 55.93
CA ALA A 3 38.38 41.15 54.96
C ALA A 3 39.94 41.25 55.15
N PRO A 4 40.86 40.62 54.35
CA PRO A 4 40.72 39.83 53.12
C PRO A 4 41.78 38.68 52.94
N ALA A 5 41.99 38.25 51.68
CA ALA A 5 43.23 37.71 51.07
C ALA A 5 43.42 36.18 51.09
N ARG A 6 43.99 35.49 50.09
CA ARG A 6 44.74 35.87 48.87
C ARG A 6 44.98 34.60 48.02
N ARG A 7 45.02 34.76 46.68
CA ARG A 7 46.04 34.27 45.68
C ARG A 7 46.42 32.77 45.67
N SER A 8 46.76 32.10 44.56
CA SER A 8 47.22 32.51 43.22
C SER A 8 47.59 31.29 42.35
N ARG A 9 47.63 31.50 41.02
CA ARG A 9 48.61 30.97 40.02
C ARG A 9 48.51 29.47 39.68
N SER A 10 48.87 28.96 38.49
CA SER A 10 49.34 29.47 37.19
C SER A 10 49.66 28.26 36.28
N GLY A 11 49.66 28.45 34.95
CA GLY A 11 50.38 27.62 33.97
C GLY A 11 49.44 26.93 32.97
N SER A 12 49.34 27.32 31.69
CA SER A 12 50.30 27.15 30.58
C SER A 12 50.73 25.67 30.41
N THR A 13 50.72 25.02 29.24
CA THR A 13 51.40 25.40 27.99
C THR A 13 51.10 24.36 26.87
N SER A 14 51.30 24.79 25.62
CA SER A 14 51.70 24.06 24.37
C SER A 14 50.84 22.90 23.84
N ALA A 15 50.32 22.92 22.59
CA ALA A 15 50.92 23.12 21.25
C ALA A 15 51.80 21.96 20.75
N GLY A 16 51.43 21.43 19.58
CA GLY A 16 52.13 20.41 18.76
C GLY A 16 51.11 19.38 18.24
N GLY A 17 50.75 19.29 16.96
CA GLY A 17 51.52 19.45 15.73
C GLY A 17 51.78 18.05 15.16
N THR A 18 51.03 17.62 14.14
CA THR A 18 51.44 16.53 13.23
C THR A 18 50.67 16.58 11.92
N ALA A 19 51.43 16.56 10.83
CA ALA A 19 51.00 16.66 9.44
C ALA A 19 50.40 15.36 8.88
N PRO A 20 49.54 15.40 7.86
CA PRO A 20 49.09 14.19 7.16
C PRO A 20 50.07 13.78 6.05
N THR A 21 50.47 12.51 6.09
CA THR A 21 51.35 11.83 5.15
C THR A 21 50.68 11.55 3.81
N ARG A 22 51.40 11.81 2.72
CA ARG A 22 51.01 11.58 1.31
C ARG A 22 50.67 10.10 1.03
N GLY A 23 49.40 9.82 0.75
CA GLY A 23 48.91 8.54 0.24
C GLY A 23 49.08 8.41 -1.28
N ARG A 24 49.79 7.36 -1.71
CA ARG A 24 50.09 6.97 -3.10
C ARG A 24 48.82 6.79 -3.96
N LYS A 25 48.81 7.41 -5.14
CA LYS A 25 47.83 7.16 -6.21
C LYS A 25 48.01 5.75 -6.79
N SER A 26 47.08 4.84 -6.49
CA SER A 26 47.01 3.51 -7.11
C SER A 26 46.44 3.62 -8.53
N ARG A 27 47.22 3.18 -9.52
CA ARG A 27 46.82 3.08 -10.93
C ARG A 27 45.66 2.10 -11.06
N ARG A 28 44.45 2.59 -11.37
CA ARG A 28 43.30 1.77 -11.75
C ARG A 28 43.61 1.05 -13.08
N ARG A 29 43.74 -0.28 -13.03
CA ARG A 29 43.80 -1.13 -14.24
C ARG A 29 42.42 -1.09 -14.91
N ARG A 30 42.38 -0.76 -16.21
CA ARG A 30 41.16 -0.82 -17.04
C ARG A 30 40.70 -2.29 -17.18
N PRO A 31 39.41 -2.62 -17.03
CA PRO A 31 38.92 -3.95 -17.34
C PRO A 31 38.89 -4.20 -18.86
N ARG A 32 39.17 -5.44 -19.26
CA ARG A 32 39.13 -5.92 -20.66
C ARG A 32 37.67 -5.95 -21.17
N PRO A 33 37.41 -5.67 -22.45
CA PRO A 33 36.09 -5.87 -23.04
C PRO A 33 35.77 -7.37 -23.20
N PRO A 34 34.50 -7.79 -23.06
CA PRO A 34 34.09 -9.18 -23.33
C PRO A 34 34.10 -9.50 -24.83
N PRO A 35 34.26 -10.77 -25.22
CA PRO A 35 34.28 -11.19 -26.62
C PRO A 35 32.88 -11.03 -27.27
N ARG A 36 32.88 -10.61 -28.54
CA ARG A 36 31.68 -10.50 -29.38
C ARG A 36 31.05 -11.89 -29.57
N VAL A 37 29.80 -12.03 -29.16
CA VAL A 37 28.97 -13.19 -29.50
C VAL A 37 28.33 -12.92 -30.86
N GLU A 38 28.76 -13.68 -31.87
CA GLU A 38 28.25 -13.63 -33.22
C GLU A 38 26.90 -14.38 -33.27
N PHE A 39 25.80 -13.65 -33.35
CA PHE A 39 24.48 -14.23 -33.50
C PHE A 39 24.33 -14.83 -34.90
N ALA A 40 24.45 -16.15 -34.98
CA ALA A 40 24.09 -16.93 -36.16
C ALA A 40 22.63 -16.63 -36.54
N ARG A 41 22.44 -16.15 -37.77
CA ARG A 41 21.15 -16.00 -38.44
C ARG A 41 20.50 -17.39 -38.54
N GLN A 42 19.35 -17.58 -37.92
CA GLN A 42 18.48 -18.73 -38.20
C GLN A 42 17.34 -18.32 -39.15
N PRO A 43 16.89 -19.24 -40.03
CA PRO A 43 16.04 -18.94 -41.17
C PRO A 43 14.57 -18.74 -40.78
N ALA A 44 13.89 -17.97 -41.62
CA ALA A 44 12.47 -17.66 -41.51
C ALA A 44 11.60 -18.92 -41.54
N HIS A 45 11.01 -19.27 -40.40
CA HIS A 45 9.89 -20.21 -40.34
C HIS A 45 8.61 -19.45 -40.68
N THR A 46 8.03 -19.74 -41.84
CA THR A 46 6.73 -19.26 -42.28
C THR A 46 5.64 -19.91 -41.43
N TRP A 47 5.13 -19.18 -40.44
CA TRP A 47 3.89 -19.54 -39.76
C TRP A 47 2.71 -19.05 -40.60
N THR A 48 2.10 -19.93 -41.37
CA THR A 48 0.72 -19.73 -41.86
C THR A 48 -0.22 -19.93 -40.69
N GLN A 49 -0.39 -18.89 -39.87
CA GLN A 49 -1.40 -18.89 -38.82
C GLN A 49 -2.75 -18.55 -39.44
N THR A 50 -3.55 -19.60 -39.67
CA THR A 50 -4.97 -19.53 -40.02
C THR A 50 -5.65 -18.54 -39.09
N ARG A 51 -6.10 -17.41 -39.66
CA ARG A 51 -6.90 -16.39 -38.99
C ARG A 51 -8.21 -17.02 -38.52
N THR A 52 -8.27 -17.45 -37.27
CA THR A 52 -9.52 -17.42 -36.52
C THR A 52 -9.87 -15.94 -36.26
N PRO A 53 -11.15 -15.54 -36.35
CA PRO A 53 -11.53 -14.15 -36.08
C PRO A 53 -11.25 -13.84 -34.61
N PHE A 54 -10.27 -12.98 -34.41
CA PHE A 54 -9.79 -12.45 -33.15
C PHE A 54 -10.91 -11.64 -32.49
N ILE A 55 -11.48 -12.16 -31.40
CA ILE A 55 -12.48 -11.45 -30.60
C ILE A 55 -11.77 -10.30 -29.88
N VAL A 56 -11.98 -9.07 -30.35
CA VAL A 56 -11.35 -7.83 -29.84
C VAL A 56 -11.76 -7.48 -28.40
N GLY A 57 -12.66 -8.26 -27.77
CA GLY A 57 -13.12 -8.02 -26.40
C GLY A 57 -12.20 -8.51 -25.29
N GLU A 58 -11.42 -9.57 -25.51
CA GLU A 58 -10.74 -10.28 -24.42
C GLU A 58 -9.38 -9.66 -24.04
N HIS A 59 -8.69 -9.03 -25.00
CA HIS A 59 -7.36 -8.44 -24.80
C HIS A 59 -7.35 -7.19 -23.90
N ALA A 60 -8.42 -6.39 -23.90
CA ALA A 60 -8.50 -5.18 -23.06
C ALA A 60 -8.76 -5.51 -21.58
N ALA A 61 -9.51 -6.57 -21.30
CA ALA A 61 -9.76 -7.05 -19.94
C ALA A 61 -8.51 -7.68 -19.32
N LEU A 62 -7.73 -8.42 -20.11
CA LEU A 62 -6.45 -8.99 -19.69
C LEU A 62 -5.40 -7.92 -19.36
N ALA A 63 -5.34 -6.82 -20.13
CA ALA A 63 -4.44 -5.70 -19.85
C ALA A 63 -4.76 -5.02 -18.50
N LYS A 64 -6.04 -4.69 -18.24
CA LYS A 64 -6.46 -4.12 -16.94
C LYS A 64 -6.20 -5.07 -15.77
N ARG A 65 -6.28 -6.39 -16.00
CA ARG A 65 -6.01 -7.39 -14.97
C ARG A 65 -4.50 -7.53 -14.68
N ALA A 66 -3.65 -7.44 -15.70
CA ALA A 66 -2.20 -7.40 -15.51
C ALA A 66 -1.75 -6.15 -14.74
N ASP A 67 -2.35 -4.99 -15.04
CA ASP A 67 -2.10 -3.76 -14.30
C ASP A 67 -2.53 -3.90 -12.83
N PHE A 68 -3.67 -4.55 -12.58
CA PHE A 68 -4.16 -4.81 -11.22
C PHE A 68 -3.18 -5.66 -10.40
N ASP A 69 -2.73 -6.78 -10.96
CA ASP A 69 -1.81 -7.70 -10.28
C ASP A 69 -0.47 -7.02 -9.98
N GLN A 70 0.02 -6.16 -10.89
CA GLN A 70 1.21 -5.36 -10.66
C GLN A 70 1.02 -4.33 -9.53
N ILE A 71 -0.11 -3.64 -9.48
CA ILE A 71 -0.45 -2.69 -8.40
C ILE A 71 -0.47 -3.41 -7.05
N LEU A 72 -1.05 -4.61 -7.00
CA LEU A 72 -1.08 -5.41 -5.77
C LEU A 72 0.32 -5.87 -5.36
N ALA A 73 1.16 -6.29 -6.31
CA ALA A 73 2.54 -6.67 -6.03
C ALA A 73 3.36 -5.49 -5.50
N ASP A 74 3.24 -4.32 -6.12
CA ASP A 74 3.92 -3.10 -5.69
C ASP A 74 3.44 -2.68 -4.30
N HIS A 75 2.14 -2.79 -4.02
CA HIS A 75 1.58 -2.50 -2.70
C HIS A 75 2.08 -3.48 -1.63
N GLN A 76 2.18 -4.77 -1.93
CA GLN A 76 2.76 -5.74 -1.00
C GLN A 76 4.22 -5.42 -0.66
N THR A 77 5.01 -4.96 -1.65
CA THR A 77 6.38 -4.51 -1.38
C THR A 77 6.41 -3.26 -0.50
N TRP A 78 5.47 -2.33 -0.72
CA TRP A 78 5.30 -1.13 0.09
C TRP A 78 4.91 -1.46 1.54
N VAL A 79 3.95 -2.39 1.73
CA VAL A 79 3.55 -2.90 3.05
C VAL A 79 4.73 -3.57 3.77
N ALA A 80 5.59 -4.28 3.02
CA ALA A 80 6.79 -4.91 3.56
C ALA A 80 7.93 -3.92 3.86
N GLY A 81 7.78 -2.64 3.50
CA GLY A 81 8.80 -1.60 3.67
C GLY A 81 10.03 -1.78 2.77
N ARG A 82 9.93 -2.57 1.68
CA ARG A 82 11.05 -2.93 0.80
C ARG A 82 11.16 -2.05 -0.45
N GLY A 83 10.52 -0.89 -0.45
CA GLY A 83 10.22 -0.12 -1.66
C GLY A 83 8.87 -0.55 -2.26
N GLY A 84 8.38 0.18 -3.27
CA GLY A 84 7.04 -0.03 -3.85
C GLY A 84 6.15 1.20 -3.74
N ALA A 85 4.90 1.07 -4.20
CA ALA A 85 3.90 2.13 -4.18
C ALA A 85 2.62 1.65 -3.50
N ARG A 86 1.92 2.57 -2.80
CA ARG A 86 0.57 2.34 -2.29
C ARG A 86 -0.35 1.95 -3.46
N ALA A 87 -1.25 0.99 -3.24
CA ALA A 87 -2.28 0.66 -4.21
C ALA A 87 -3.19 1.87 -4.42
N VAL A 88 -3.24 2.36 -5.66
CA VAL A 88 -4.14 3.45 -6.09
C VAL A 88 -5.07 2.86 -7.13
N LEU A 89 -6.32 2.64 -6.73
CA LEU A 89 -7.35 1.98 -7.56
C LEU A 89 -8.57 2.89 -7.75
N ILE A 90 -8.40 4.21 -7.65
CA ILE A 90 -9.51 5.17 -7.68
C ILE A 90 -10.44 4.94 -8.88
N GLY A 91 -11.73 4.70 -8.63
CA GLY A 91 -12.73 4.50 -9.69
C GLY A 91 -12.68 3.15 -10.41
N TRP A 92 -11.87 2.20 -9.94
CA TRP A 92 -11.79 0.87 -10.54
C TRP A 92 -13.06 0.05 -10.29
N SER A 93 -13.34 -0.88 -11.19
CA SER A 93 -14.41 -1.87 -11.01
C SER A 93 -13.81 -3.20 -10.59
N LEU A 94 -14.07 -3.59 -9.36
CA LEU A 94 -13.67 -4.85 -8.72
C LEU A 94 -14.91 -5.68 -8.33
N ARG A 95 -15.98 -5.55 -9.12
CA ARG A 95 -17.24 -6.26 -8.88
C ARG A 95 -17.01 -7.76 -8.89
N GLY A 96 -17.49 -8.45 -7.86
CA GLY A 96 -17.31 -9.90 -7.73
C GLY A 96 -15.86 -10.37 -7.62
N ALA A 97 -14.89 -9.47 -7.40
CA ALA A 97 -13.49 -9.85 -7.24
C ALA A 97 -13.27 -10.65 -5.95
N ASP A 98 -12.36 -11.62 -5.99
CA ASP A 98 -11.90 -12.35 -4.81
C ASP A 98 -10.65 -11.66 -4.25
N LEU A 99 -10.81 -10.97 -3.12
CA LEU A 99 -9.81 -10.21 -2.39
C LEU A 99 -9.72 -10.69 -0.93
N ARG A 100 -10.05 -11.96 -0.68
CA ARG A 100 -9.96 -12.57 0.64
C ARG A 100 -8.57 -12.43 1.23
N ALA A 101 -8.50 -12.00 2.48
CA ALA A 101 -7.26 -11.75 3.21
C ALA A 101 -6.24 -10.83 2.50
N ALA A 102 -6.67 -10.05 1.50
CA ALA A 102 -5.78 -9.12 0.81
C ALA A 102 -5.30 -8.03 1.78
N ASP A 103 -4.00 -7.71 1.73
CA ASP A 103 -3.44 -6.62 2.52
C ASP A 103 -3.46 -5.33 1.70
N LEU A 104 -4.52 -4.54 1.90
CA LEU A 104 -4.76 -3.25 1.25
C LEU A 104 -4.68 -2.11 2.29
N ARG A 105 -3.89 -2.32 3.36
CA ARG A 105 -3.75 -1.31 4.41
C ARG A 105 -3.24 -0.01 3.81
N GLY A 106 -3.87 1.09 4.16
CA GLY A 106 -3.50 2.40 3.66
C GLY A 106 -3.46 2.43 2.14
N ALA A 107 -4.37 1.76 1.43
CA ALA A 107 -4.57 1.89 -0.02
C ALA A 107 -5.54 3.03 -0.35
N ASP A 108 -5.42 3.65 -1.52
CA ASP A 108 -6.37 4.65 -2.03
C ASP A 108 -7.37 3.94 -2.94
N LEU A 109 -8.56 3.71 -2.40
CA LEU A 109 -9.63 2.90 -2.95
C LEU A 109 -10.92 3.73 -3.13
N ARG A 110 -10.76 5.05 -3.26
CA ARG A 110 -11.89 5.98 -3.43
C ARG A 110 -12.69 5.63 -4.66
N ARG A 111 -14.01 5.69 -4.56
CA ARG A 111 -14.93 5.49 -5.70
C ARG A 111 -14.80 4.12 -6.37
N VAL A 112 -14.18 3.14 -5.72
CA VAL A 112 -14.06 1.78 -6.24
C VAL A 112 -15.40 1.06 -6.14
N ASP A 113 -15.73 0.30 -7.17
CA ASP A 113 -16.91 -0.55 -7.19
C ASP A 113 -16.54 -1.99 -6.79
N PHE A 114 -16.77 -2.32 -5.53
CA PHE A 114 -16.64 -3.65 -4.92
C PHE A 114 -17.97 -4.40 -4.87
N ALA A 115 -18.99 -4.05 -5.66
CA ALA A 115 -20.29 -4.71 -5.57
C ALA A 115 -20.18 -6.24 -5.76
N GLY A 116 -20.66 -7.00 -4.77
CA GLY A 116 -20.57 -8.46 -4.72
C GLY A 116 -19.16 -9.04 -4.55
N ALA A 117 -18.13 -8.22 -4.30
CA ALA A 117 -16.77 -8.70 -4.08
C ALA A 117 -16.63 -9.48 -2.77
N ASN A 118 -15.66 -10.38 -2.70
CA ASN A 118 -15.30 -11.10 -1.49
C ASN A 118 -14.02 -10.52 -0.87
N LEU A 119 -14.17 -9.81 0.24
CA LEU A 119 -13.14 -9.15 1.04
C LEU A 119 -13.03 -9.77 2.44
N GLU A 120 -13.46 -11.04 2.59
CA GLU A 120 -13.42 -11.73 3.88
C GLU A 120 -11.99 -11.74 4.45
N GLY A 121 -11.83 -11.24 5.68
CA GLY A 121 -10.54 -11.13 6.35
C GLY A 121 -9.56 -10.13 5.73
N ALA A 122 -9.98 -9.33 4.74
CA ALA A 122 -9.10 -8.34 4.11
C ALA A 122 -8.64 -7.29 5.13
N ASN A 123 -7.37 -6.88 5.01
CA ASN A 123 -6.82 -5.80 5.83
C ASN A 123 -6.92 -4.48 5.06
N LEU A 124 -7.88 -3.66 5.47
CA LEU A 124 -8.18 -2.34 4.90
C LEU A 124 -7.87 -1.21 5.89
N ARG A 125 -7.03 -1.47 6.90
CA ARG A 125 -6.71 -0.48 7.92
C ARG A 125 -6.13 0.79 7.30
N ARG A 126 -6.59 1.97 7.71
CA ARG A 126 -6.15 3.28 7.18
C ARG A 126 -6.39 3.48 5.67
N ALA A 127 -7.14 2.59 5.02
CA ALA A 127 -7.48 2.75 3.62
C ALA A 127 -8.48 3.92 3.44
N ASP A 128 -8.37 4.60 2.31
CA ASP A 128 -9.37 5.59 1.90
C ASP A 128 -10.38 4.90 1.00
N LEU A 129 -11.58 4.69 1.53
CA LEU A 129 -12.71 4.03 0.89
C LEU A 129 -13.87 5.00 0.67
N SER A 130 -13.60 6.30 0.66
CA SER A 130 -14.63 7.32 0.48
C SER A 130 -15.32 7.17 -0.88
N ASP A 131 -16.66 7.30 -0.88
CA ASP A 131 -17.53 7.14 -2.05
C ASP A 131 -17.41 5.75 -2.75
N ALA A 132 -16.87 4.74 -2.08
CA ALA A 132 -16.77 3.38 -2.61
C ALA A 132 -18.11 2.61 -2.51
N SER A 133 -18.35 1.68 -3.44
CA SER A 133 -19.54 0.83 -3.45
C SER A 133 -19.22 -0.59 -2.99
N PHE A 134 -19.88 -1.06 -1.95
CA PHE A 134 -19.78 -2.40 -1.38
C PHE A 134 -21.12 -3.15 -1.44
N VAL A 135 -22.01 -2.80 -2.38
CA VAL A 135 -23.36 -3.36 -2.44
C VAL A 135 -23.29 -4.88 -2.54
N GLY A 136 -23.83 -5.59 -1.53
CA GLY A 136 -23.81 -7.05 -1.46
C GLY A 136 -22.42 -7.68 -1.30
N ALA A 137 -21.38 -6.92 -0.97
CA ALA A 137 -20.03 -7.44 -0.79
C ALA A 137 -19.89 -8.22 0.53
N ASN A 138 -18.99 -9.20 0.56
CA ASN A 138 -18.64 -9.93 1.78
C ASN A 138 -17.39 -9.32 2.43
N LEU A 139 -17.54 -8.61 3.53
CA LEU A 139 -16.48 -8.05 4.38
C LEU A 139 -16.39 -8.78 5.73
N GLY A 140 -16.82 -10.05 5.80
CA GLY A 140 -16.75 -10.84 7.02
C GLY A 140 -15.33 -10.83 7.61
N SER A 141 -15.19 -10.52 8.89
CA SER A 141 -13.89 -10.42 9.58
C SER A 141 -12.87 -9.45 8.98
N ALA A 142 -13.28 -8.53 8.09
CA ALA A 142 -12.37 -7.53 7.52
C ALA A 142 -11.90 -6.53 8.59
N LEU A 143 -10.68 -6.01 8.42
CA LEU A 143 -10.07 -5.04 9.33
C LEU A 143 -10.19 -3.63 8.71
N LEU A 144 -11.16 -2.83 9.15
CA LEU A 144 -11.42 -1.47 8.66
C LEU A 144 -10.95 -0.39 9.66
N ASP A 145 -10.07 -0.75 10.60
CA ASP A 145 -9.61 0.18 11.65
C ASP A 145 -8.94 1.43 11.03
N GLU A 146 -9.32 2.61 11.48
CA GLU A 146 -8.84 3.91 10.98
C GLU A 146 -9.10 4.15 9.48
N ALA A 147 -9.95 3.35 8.83
CA ALA A 147 -10.33 3.57 7.44
C ALA A 147 -11.36 4.70 7.29
N ASP A 148 -11.41 5.31 6.11
CA ASP A 148 -12.43 6.30 5.76
C ASP A 148 -13.50 5.66 4.85
N LEU A 149 -14.70 5.42 5.38
CA LEU A 149 -15.87 4.92 4.64
C LEU A 149 -16.89 6.03 4.35
N SER A 150 -16.48 7.30 4.42
CA SER A 150 -17.40 8.42 4.21
C SER A 150 -18.08 8.34 2.85
N GLU A 151 -19.40 8.50 2.84
CA GLU A 151 -20.26 8.41 1.64
C GLU A 151 -20.26 7.03 0.95
N ALA A 152 -19.64 6.00 1.54
CA ALA A 152 -19.62 4.66 0.96
C ALA A 152 -21.01 3.99 0.98
N ASP A 153 -21.28 3.16 -0.02
CA ASP A 153 -22.53 2.41 -0.15
C ASP A 153 -22.34 0.96 0.27
N MET A 154 -22.76 0.62 1.50
CA MET A 154 -22.65 -0.73 2.07
C MET A 154 -23.98 -1.48 2.11
N ARG A 155 -24.91 -1.17 1.21
CA ARG A 155 -26.21 -1.84 1.17
C ARG A 155 -26.08 -3.35 0.98
N GLY A 156 -26.67 -4.13 1.88
CA GLY A 156 -26.62 -5.59 1.81
C GLY A 156 -25.23 -6.20 2.04
N ALA A 157 -24.23 -5.42 2.43
CA ALA A 157 -22.89 -5.93 2.69
C ALA A 157 -22.88 -6.81 3.95
N ASN A 158 -22.09 -7.89 3.93
CA ASN A 158 -21.84 -8.70 5.12
C ASN A 158 -20.62 -8.16 5.88
N LEU A 159 -20.84 -7.62 7.07
CA LEU A 159 -19.82 -7.04 7.95
C LEU A 159 -19.69 -7.86 9.26
N ALA A 160 -20.16 -9.12 9.27
CA ALA A 160 -20.08 -9.98 10.44
C ALA A 160 -18.62 -10.14 10.90
N GLY A 161 -18.33 -9.76 12.15
CA GLY A 161 -16.99 -9.84 12.72
C GLY A 161 -15.99 -8.81 12.18
N ALA A 162 -16.40 -7.88 11.31
CA ALA A 162 -15.53 -6.81 10.84
C ALA A 162 -15.21 -5.82 11.97
N SER A 163 -13.97 -5.31 11.96
CA SER A 163 -13.47 -4.34 12.94
C SER A 163 -13.58 -2.92 12.40
N PHE A 164 -14.10 -1.99 13.21
CA PHE A 164 -14.36 -0.59 12.87
C PHE A 164 -13.75 0.39 13.89
N VAL A 165 -12.56 0.08 14.42
CA VAL A 165 -11.96 0.95 15.44
C VAL A 165 -11.53 2.27 14.81
N ASN A 166 -12.09 3.40 15.28
CA ASN A 166 -11.82 4.74 14.74
C ASN A 166 -12.07 4.86 13.23
N THR A 167 -13.05 4.13 12.70
CA THR A 167 -13.42 4.21 11.29
C THR A 167 -14.38 5.38 11.06
N GLU A 168 -14.12 6.19 10.06
CA GLU A 168 -15.03 7.27 9.65
C GLU A 168 -16.17 6.69 8.82
N VAL A 169 -17.43 6.96 9.22
CA VAL A 169 -18.63 6.39 8.58
C VAL A 169 -19.67 7.48 8.25
N TRP A 170 -19.20 8.70 8.01
CA TRP A 170 -20.07 9.84 7.70
C TRP A 170 -20.85 9.60 6.41
N ARG A 171 -22.18 9.74 6.45
CA ARG A 171 -23.10 9.52 5.30
C ARG A 171 -23.00 8.13 4.65
N THR A 172 -22.38 7.15 5.30
CA THR A 172 -22.29 5.78 4.81
C THR A 172 -23.65 5.10 4.84
N ASN A 173 -24.00 4.39 3.77
CA ASN A 173 -25.28 3.70 3.66
C ASN A 173 -25.18 2.24 4.14
N PHE A 174 -25.71 1.96 5.33
CA PHE A 174 -25.75 0.61 5.91
C PHE A 174 -27.06 -0.14 5.67
N LYS A 175 -27.95 0.33 4.78
CA LYS A 175 -29.28 -0.27 4.64
C LYS A 175 -29.19 -1.75 4.24
N GLY A 176 -29.69 -2.63 5.11
CA GLY A 176 -29.66 -4.08 4.91
C GLY A 176 -28.29 -4.72 5.11
N ALA A 177 -27.29 -3.98 5.59
CA ALA A 177 -26.00 -4.56 5.95
C ALA A 177 -26.15 -5.53 7.14
N ILE A 178 -25.43 -6.65 7.08
CA ILE A 178 -25.39 -7.64 8.15
C ILE A 178 -24.23 -7.28 9.06
N VAL A 179 -24.51 -6.86 10.29
CA VAL A 179 -23.49 -6.53 11.29
C VAL A 179 -23.64 -7.46 12.50
N ALA A 180 -22.51 -7.86 13.09
CA ALA A 180 -22.53 -8.57 14.36
C ALA A 180 -22.94 -7.60 15.49
N PRO A 181 -23.64 -8.07 16.55
CA PRO A 181 -24.06 -7.22 17.68
C PRO A 181 -22.90 -6.45 18.34
N GLU A 182 -21.72 -7.04 18.39
CA GLU A 182 -20.50 -6.44 18.97
C GLU A 182 -19.99 -5.29 18.10
N THR A 183 -20.17 -5.41 16.79
CA THR A 183 -19.81 -4.38 15.80
C THR A 183 -20.79 -3.22 15.83
N LEU A 184 -22.09 -3.50 16.01
CA LEU A 184 -23.15 -2.49 16.07
C LEU A 184 -22.91 -1.49 17.21
N HIS A 185 -22.50 -1.94 18.41
CA HIS A 185 -22.21 -1.05 19.54
C HIS A 185 -21.08 -0.05 19.25
N ARG A 186 -20.11 -0.43 18.43
CA ARG A 186 -19.00 0.45 18.02
C ARG A 186 -19.42 1.42 16.91
N LEU A 187 -20.21 0.95 15.95
CA LEU A 187 -20.75 1.76 14.84
C LEU A 187 -21.75 2.83 15.32
N LEU A 188 -22.67 2.46 16.21
CA LEU A 188 -23.67 3.39 16.73
C LEU A 188 -23.08 4.38 17.74
N GLY A 189 -21.84 4.17 18.19
CA GLY A 189 -21.15 5.08 19.08
C GLY A 189 -22.05 5.55 20.22
N CYS A 190 -22.82 4.64 20.85
CA CYS A 190 -23.63 4.92 22.04
C CYS A 190 -22.70 5.26 23.23
N ARG A 191 -21.96 6.36 23.09
CA ARG A 191 -21.64 7.26 24.19
C ARG A 191 -22.98 7.77 24.69
N ARG A 192 -23.27 7.52 25.96
CA ARG A 192 -24.24 8.31 26.72
C ARG A 192 -23.99 9.79 26.40
N PRO A 193 -24.96 10.54 25.84
CA PRO A 193 -24.80 11.96 25.61
C PRO A 193 -24.93 12.68 26.96
N ASP A 194 -23.88 12.63 27.79
CA ASP A 194 -23.87 13.37 29.05
C ASP A 194 -22.44 13.73 29.49
N LYS A 195 -21.99 14.92 29.08
CA LYS A 195 -21.69 16.12 29.91
C LYS A 195 -20.94 17.19 29.11
#